data_AF-A0A5N6F3K9-F1
#
_entry.id   AF-A0A5N6F3K9-F1
#
_cell.length_a   1.000
_cell.length_b   1.000
_cell.length_c   1.000
_cell.angle_alpha   90.00
_cell.angle_beta   90.00
_cell.angle_gamma   90.00
#
_symmetry.space_group_name_H-M   'P 1'
#
loop_
_entity.id
_entity.type
_entity.pdbx_description
1 polymer ?
#
loop_
_entity_poly.entity_id
_entity_poly.type
_entity_poly.pdbx_seq_one_letter_code
_entity_poly.pdbx_strand_id
1 'polypeptide(L)'
;MTSMQKVFAGYAARQAVLEASNNPFAKGMAWVEGEYVPLSEARIPLPDQGFMHSDLTYDVPSVWDGRVFRLDDHLTRLEVSFEKLRLKVTLLREEVKQVLVDMIAKSGIRDAFIGLIVTRGLKACATPGPRIS
;
A
#
# COMPACT_ATOMS: atom_id res chain seq x y z
N MET A 1 -8.17 21.21 -23.85
CA MET A 1 -8.12 21.46 -22.39
C MET A 1 -9.10 20.54 -21.71
N THR A 2 -8.69 19.79 -20.68
CA THR A 2 -9.62 18.99 -19.87
C THR A 2 -10.31 19.91 -18.87
N SER A 3 -11.64 20.00 -18.90
CA SER A 3 -12.39 20.83 -17.95
C SER A 3 -12.62 20.09 -16.63
N MET A 4 -12.72 20.84 -15.53
CA MET A 4 -13.08 20.33 -14.20
C MET A 4 -14.35 19.46 -14.24
N GLN A 5 -15.37 19.91 -14.98
CA GLN A 5 -16.63 19.17 -15.17
C GLN A 5 -16.39 17.80 -15.83
N LYS A 6 -15.53 17.72 -16.86
CA LYS A 6 -15.24 16.46 -17.56
C LYS A 6 -14.51 15.46 -16.64
N VAL A 7 -13.57 15.95 -15.83
CA VAL A 7 -12.82 15.11 -14.88
C VAL A 7 -13.76 14.50 -13.84
N PHE A 8 -14.60 15.32 -13.21
CA PHE A 8 -15.51 14.85 -12.16
C PHE A 8 -16.67 14.02 -12.69
N ALA A 9 -17.19 14.31 -13.87
CA ALA A 9 -18.20 13.45 -14.50
C ALA A 9 -17.65 12.04 -14.79
N GLY A 10 -16.40 11.94 -15.28
CA GLY A 10 -15.73 10.65 -15.48
C GLY A 10 -15.51 9.90 -14.16
N TYR A 11 -15.04 10.59 -13.13
CA TYR A 11 -14.89 10.02 -11.80
C TYR A 11 -16.22 9.50 -11.23
N ALA A 12 -17.29 10.30 -11.27
CA ALA A 12 -18.60 9.92 -10.76
C ALA A 12 -19.17 8.68 -11.47
N ALA A 13 -19.01 8.59 -12.79
CA ALA A 13 -19.42 7.42 -13.56
C ALA A 13 -18.67 6.14 -13.13
N ARG A 14 -17.36 6.23 -12.87
CA ARG A 14 -16.55 5.10 -12.39
C ARG A 14 -16.86 4.71 -10.95
N GLN A 15 -17.15 5.69 -10.09
CA GLN A 15 -17.60 5.42 -8.72
C GLN A 15 -18.93 4.68 -8.69
N ALA A 16 -19.91 5.06 -9.51
CA ALA A 16 -21.19 4.35 -9.57
C ALA A 16 -21.02 2.87 -9.97
N VAL A 17 -20.09 2.57 -10.88
CA VAL A 17 -19.76 1.18 -11.26
C VAL A 17 -19.08 0.43 -10.11
N LEU A 18 -18.20 1.10 -9.36
CA LEU A 18 -17.51 0.51 -8.21
C LEU A 18 -18.49 0.21 -7.06
N GLU A 19 -19.40 1.14 -6.77
CA GLU A 19 -20.42 1.00 -5.73
C GLU A 19 -21.41 -0.14 -6.04
N ALA A 20 -21.71 -0.37 -7.32
CA ALA A 20 -22.57 -1.47 -7.75
C ALA A 20 -21.85 -2.84 -7.80
N SER A 21 -20.54 -2.88 -7.56
CA SER A 21 -19.75 -4.11 -7.64
C SER A 21 -19.96 -5.02 -6.42
N ASN A 22 -20.17 -6.31 -6.68
CA ASN A 22 -20.22 -7.35 -5.65
C ASN A 22 -18.83 -7.92 -5.31
N ASN A 23 -17.75 -7.35 -5.85
CA ASN A 23 -16.39 -7.80 -5.58
C ASN A 23 -16.03 -7.49 -4.12
N PRO A 24 -15.59 -8.48 -3.30
CA PRO A 24 -15.18 -8.24 -1.91
C PRO A 24 -14.05 -7.21 -1.78
N PHE A 25 -13.25 -7.04 -2.84
CA PHE A 25 -12.13 -6.10 -2.89
C PHE A 25 -12.50 -4.70 -3.41
N ALA A 26 -13.76 -4.47 -3.82
CA ALA A 26 -14.21 -3.18 -4.35
C ALA A 26 -14.05 -2.04 -3.32
N LYS A 27 -14.14 -2.36 -2.03
CA LYS A 27 -13.96 -1.41 -0.92
C LYS A 27 -12.50 -1.19 -0.51
N GLY A 28 -11.57 -1.87 -1.17
CA GLY A 28 -10.15 -1.83 -0.88
C GLY A 28 -9.55 -3.22 -0.71
N MET A 29 -8.28 -3.33 -1.08
CA MET A 29 -7.47 -4.53 -0.97
C MET A 29 -6.15 -4.17 -0.28
N ALA A 30 -5.65 -5.06 0.56
CA ALA A 30 -4.31 -4.99 1.11
C ALA A 30 -3.50 -6.20 0.64
N TRP A 31 -2.18 -6.02 0.51
CA TRP A 31 -1.22 -7.10 0.33
C TRP A 31 -0.38 -7.19 1.61
N VAL A 32 -0.49 -8.29 2.34
CA VAL A 32 0.19 -8.49 3.62
C VAL A 32 0.77 -9.89 3.66
N GLU A 33 2.06 -10.01 3.98
CA GLU A 33 2.77 -11.29 4.12
C GLU A 33 2.65 -12.22 2.88
N GLY A 34 2.50 -11.65 1.67
CA GLY A 34 2.36 -12.43 0.43
C GLY A 34 0.91 -12.60 -0.06
N GLU A 35 -0.07 -12.33 0.80
CA GLU A 35 -1.48 -12.62 0.55
C GLU A 35 -2.30 -11.37 0.23
N TYR A 36 -3.29 -11.54 -0.65
CA TYR A 36 -4.26 -10.49 -0.99
C TYR A 36 -5.50 -10.63 -0.10
N VAL A 37 -5.78 -9.62 0.71
CA VAL A 37 -6.91 -9.64 1.65
C VAL A 37 -7.79 -8.40 1.49
N PRO A 38 -9.10 -8.48 1.79
CA PRO A 38 -9.94 -7.29 1.88
C PRO A 38 -9.36 -6.30 2.89
N LEU A 39 -9.43 -4.99 2.59
CA LEU A 39 -8.80 -3.97 3.43
C LEU A 39 -9.29 -4.01 4.90
N SER A 40 -10.57 -4.35 5.14
CA SER A 40 -11.15 -4.50 6.47
C SER A 40 -10.61 -5.70 7.27
N GLU A 41 -10.07 -6.69 6.57
CA GLU A 41 -9.56 -7.94 7.13
C GLU A 41 -8.04 -7.93 7.29
N ALA A 42 -7.37 -6.92 6.73
CA ALA A 42 -5.93 -6.75 6.87
C ALA A 42 -5.52 -6.68 8.35
N ARG A 43 -4.49 -7.44 8.72
CA ARG A 43 -3.89 -7.47 10.05
C ARG A 43 -2.39 -7.35 9.91
N ILE A 44 -1.75 -6.67 10.85
CA ILE A 44 -0.29 -6.63 10.98
C ILE A 44 0.09 -7.20 12.34
N PRO A 45 1.29 -7.79 12.48
CA PRO A 45 1.79 -8.22 13.77
C PRO A 45 1.86 -7.05 14.76
N LEU A 46 1.29 -7.22 15.96
CA LEU A 46 1.39 -6.23 17.04
C LEU A 46 2.85 -5.85 17.38
N PRO A 47 3.83 -6.77 17.47
CA PRO A 47 5.21 -6.42 17.79
C PRO A 47 6.01 -5.81 16.62
N ASP A 48 5.37 -5.55 15.48
CA ASP A 48 6.02 -4.83 14.37
C ASP A 48 6.49 -3.45 14.85
N GLN A 49 7.76 -3.13 14.59
CA GLN A 49 8.37 -1.88 15.07
C GLN A 49 7.77 -0.63 14.40
N GLY A 50 7.17 -0.78 13.21
CA GLY A 50 6.36 0.24 12.58
C GLY A 50 5.11 0.57 13.38
N PHE A 51 4.52 -0.40 14.07
CA PHE A 51 3.41 -0.15 15.00
C PHE A 51 3.91 0.32 16.37
N MET A 52 4.88 -0.39 16.95
CA MET A 52 5.37 -0.14 18.31
C MET A 52 6.11 1.20 18.48
N HIS A 53 6.84 1.63 17.46
CA HIS A 53 7.72 2.81 17.54
C HIS A 53 7.59 3.76 16.34
N SER A 54 6.62 3.54 15.44
CA SER A 54 6.53 4.27 14.17
C SER A 54 7.83 4.21 13.35
N ASP A 55 8.63 3.15 13.51
CA ASP A 55 9.89 2.94 12.78
C ASP A 55 9.60 2.39 11.38
N LEU A 56 9.09 3.29 10.53
CA LEU A 56 8.64 3.01 9.17
C LEU A 56 8.85 4.21 8.24
N THR A 57 8.77 3.96 6.95
CA THR A 57 8.53 4.97 5.93
C THR A 57 7.38 4.53 5.04
N TYR A 58 6.74 5.49 4.37
CA TYR A 58 5.65 5.19 3.47
C TYR A 58 5.64 6.15 2.28
N ASP A 59 5.01 5.71 1.19
CA ASP A 59 4.74 6.55 0.03
C ASP A 59 3.34 6.27 -0.52
N VAL A 60 2.77 7.25 -1.22
CA VAL A 60 1.39 7.24 -1.68
C VAL A 60 1.29 7.61 -3.16
N PRO A 61 1.45 6.64 -4.08
CA PRO A 61 1.06 6.83 -5.47
C PRO A 61 -0.48 6.80 -5.61
N SER A 62 -0.96 7.35 -6.73
CA SER A 62 -2.39 7.36 -7.06
C SER A 62 -2.67 6.67 -8.39
N VAL A 63 -3.88 6.13 -8.51
CA VAL A 63 -4.44 5.64 -9.77
C VAL A 63 -5.56 6.58 -10.18
N TRP A 64 -5.57 6.99 -11.42
CA TRP A 64 -6.64 7.78 -12.00
C TRP A 64 -7.05 7.18 -13.34
N ASP A 65 -8.35 6.90 -13.50
CA ASP A 65 -8.90 6.28 -14.72
C ASP A 65 -8.16 4.99 -15.13
N GLY A 66 -7.78 4.17 -14.14
CA GLY A 66 -7.04 2.92 -14.31
C GLY A 66 -5.56 3.08 -14.64
N ARG A 67 -5.00 4.30 -14.53
CA ARG A 67 -3.59 4.60 -14.84
C ARG A 67 -2.87 5.05 -13.58
N VAL A 68 -1.76 4.39 -13.25
CA VAL A 68 -0.92 4.79 -12.12
C VAL A 68 -0.16 6.07 -12.48
N PHE A 69 -0.23 7.08 -11.63
CA PHE A 69 0.43 8.36 -11.86
C PHE A 69 1.84 8.37 -11.26
N ARG A 70 2.86 8.58 -12.11
CA ARG A 70 4.27 8.78 -11.74
C ARG A 70 4.84 7.71 -10.79
N LEU A 71 4.45 6.44 -10.97
CA LEU A 71 4.83 5.34 -10.07
C LEU A 71 6.35 5.26 -9.83
N ASP A 72 7.17 5.38 -10.87
CA ASP A 72 8.63 5.30 -10.73
C ASP A 72 9.21 6.42 -9.84
N ASP A 73 8.62 7.61 -9.85
CA ASP A 73 9.05 8.72 -8.98
C ASP A 73 8.73 8.42 -7.51
N HIS A 74 7.54 7.86 -7.25
CA HIS A 74 7.14 7.42 -5.92
C HIS A 74 8.03 6.28 -5.40
N LEU A 75 8.33 5.28 -6.24
CA LEU A 75 9.23 4.18 -5.86
C LEU A 75 10.66 4.67 -5.61
N THR A 76 11.16 5.58 -6.44
CA THR A 76 12.49 6.21 -6.22
C THR A 76 12.53 6.98 -4.91
N ARG A 77 11.47 7.73 -4.58
CA ARG A 77 11.39 8.45 -3.29
C ARG A 77 11.30 7.51 -2.10
N LEU A 78 10.54 6.42 -2.22
CA LEU A 78 10.44 5.39 -1.19
C LEU A 78 11.80 4.74 -0.93
N GLU A 79 12.53 4.41 -2.00
CA GLU A 79 13.88 3.84 -1.94
C GLU A 79 14.86 4.73 -1.18
N VAL A 80 14.96 6.00 -1.59
CA VAL A 80 15.78 6.99 -0.89
C VAL A 80 15.38 7.12 0.58
N SER A 81 14.09 6.99 0.91
CA SER A 81 13.59 7.12 2.28
C SER A 81 14.00 5.93 3.15
N PHE A 82 13.81 4.70 2.66
CA PHE A 82 14.17 3.51 3.43
C PHE A 82 15.70 3.35 3.55
N GLU A 83 16.47 3.79 2.55
CA GLU A 83 17.94 3.83 2.63
C GLU A 83 18.43 4.77 3.73
N LYS A 84 17.87 5.98 3.82
CA LYS A 84 18.19 6.95 4.89
C LYS A 84 17.88 6.41 6.28
N LEU A 85 16.82 5.63 6.41
CA LEU A 85 16.42 4.97 7.66
C LEU A 85 17.14 3.63 7.89
N ARG A 86 18.02 3.21 6.99
CA ARG A 86 18.74 1.91 7.04
C ARG A 86 17.78 0.71 7.14
N LEU A 87 16.58 0.85 6.58
CA LEU A 87 15.59 -0.21 6.47
C LEU A 87 16.03 -1.18 5.36
N LYS A 88 15.74 -2.47 5.54
CA LYS A 88 16.01 -3.48 4.52
C LYS A 88 14.70 -3.88 3.86
N VAL A 89 14.63 -3.69 2.55
CA VAL A 89 13.48 -4.14 1.74
C VAL A 89 13.85 -5.47 1.10
N THR A 90 12.92 -6.42 1.16
CA THR A 90 13.08 -7.77 0.59
C THR A 90 12.56 -7.89 -0.83
N LEU A 91 11.62 -7.01 -1.24
CA LEU A 91 11.06 -7.00 -2.58
C LEU A 91 11.85 -6.12 -3.53
N LEU A 92 12.04 -6.59 -4.75
CA LEU A 92 12.56 -5.81 -5.86
C LEU A 92 11.49 -4.83 -6.34
N ARG A 93 11.95 -3.70 -6.91
CA ARG A 93 11.08 -2.66 -7.50
C ARG A 93 10.04 -3.24 -8.46
N GLU A 94 10.45 -4.17 -9.31
CA GLU A 94 9.56 -4.78 -10.32
C GLU A 94 8.51 -5.71 -9.70
N GLU A 95 8.83 -6.37 -8.58
CA GLU A 95 7.85 -7.17 -7.82
C GLU A 95 6.79 -6.27 -7.19
N VAL A 96 7.20 -5.12 -6.62
CA VAL A 96 6.26 -4.13 -6.07
C VAL A 96 5.33 -3.62 -7.16
N LYS A 97 5.85 -3.30 -8.35
CA LYS A 97 5.02 -2.88 -9.50
C LYS A 97 4.01 -3.96 -9.89
N GLN A 98 4.45 -5.22 -9.97
CA GLN A 98 3.57 -6.32 -10.33
C GLN A 98 2.45 -6.51 -9.30
N VAL A 99 2.78 -6.50 -8.01
CA VAL A 99 1.80 -6.59 -6.92
C VAL A 99 0.77 -5.44 -7.03
N LEU A 100 1.22 -4.21 -7.28
CA LEU A 100 0.30 -3.08 -7.44
C LEU A 100 -0.64 -3.23 -8.63
N VAL A 101 -0.12 -3.67 -9.79
CA VAL A 101 -0.94 -3.93 -10.98
C VAL A 101 -1.98 -5.01 -10.69
N ASP A 102 -1.57 -6.09 -10.02
CA ASP A 102 -2.46 -7.19 -9.63
C ASP A 102 -3.54 -6.72 -8.66
N MET A 103 -3.19 -5.87 -7.67
CA MET A 103 -4.15 -5.29 -6.73
C MET A 103 -5.20 -4.43 -7.43
N ILE A 104 -4.78 -3.58 -8.38
CA ILE A 104 -5.69 -2.73 -9.16
C ILE A 104 -6.61 -3.60 -10.03
N ALA A 105 -6.05 -4.60 -10.71
CA ALA A 105 -6.81 -5.50 -11.58
C ALA A 105 -7.83 -6.33 -10.78
N LYS A 106 -7.44 -6.89 -9.64
CA LYS A 106 -8.30 -7.73 -8.79
C LYS A 106 -9.38 -6.92 -8.06
N SER A 107 -9.08 -5.70 -7.63
CA SER A 107 -10.05 -4.83 -6.93
C SER A 107 -11.08 -4.22 -7.89
N GLY A 108 -10.70 -4.02 -9.16
CA GLY A 108 -11.54 -3.33 -10.14
C GLY A 108 -11.63 -1.81 -9.92
N ILE A 109 -10.86 -1.27 -8.95
CA ILE A 109 -10.85 0.15 -8.62
C ILE A 109 -10.10 0.91 -9.71
N ARG A 110 -10.76 1.90 -10.31
CA ARG A 110 -10.17 2.73 -11.39
C ARG A 110 -9.55 4.03 -10.88
N ASP A 111 -10.04 4.56 -9.76
CA ASP A 111 -9.50 5.74 -9.10
C ASP A 111 -9.14 5.35 -7.67
N ALA A 112 -7.84 5.22 -7.39
CA ALA A 112 -7.35 4.58 -6.16
C ALA A 112 -6.28 5.41 -5.45
N PHE A 113 -6.30 5.32 -4.13
CA PHE A 113 -5.20 5.67 -3.26
C PHE A 113 -4.39 4.40 -2.97
N ILE A 114 -3.08 4.42 -3.22
CA ILE A 114 -2.19 3.29 -2.95
C ILE A 114 -1.30 3.68 -1.78
N GLY A 115 -1.30 2.90 -0.69
CA GLY A 115 -0.36 3.06 0.41
C GLY A 115 0.74 2.01 0.33
N LEU A 116 1.99 2.45 0.17
CA LEU A 116 3.18 1.60 0.29
C LEU A 116 3.83 1.86 1.64
N ILE A 117 3.98 0.85 2.48
CA ILE A 117 4.56 0.99 3.83
C ILE A 117 5.72 0.01 3.98
N VAL A 118 6.86 0.51 4.45
CA VAL A 118 8.04 -0.28 4.79
C VAL A 118 8.35 -0.07 6.26
N THR A 119 8.27 -1.12 7.06
CA THR A 119 8.60 -1.10 8.49
C THR A 119 9.98 -1.72 8.72
N ARG A 120 10.55 -1.53 9.91
CA ARG A 120 11.73 -2.28 10.36
C ARG A 120 11.46 -3.78 10.54
N GLY A 121 10.18 -4.17 10.62
CA GLY A 121 9.73 -5.53 10.88
C GLY A 121 9.80 -5.91 12.35
N LEU A 122 9.89 -7.21 12.61
CA LEU A 122 9.97 -7.77 13.94
C LEU A 122 11.41 -7.71 14.46
N LYS A 123 11.62 -7.11 15.63
CA LYS A 123 12.84 -7.39 16.41
C LYS A 123 12.59 -8.66 17.20
N ALA A 124 13.46 -9.66 17.04
CA ALA A 124 13.51 -10.75 18.01
C ALA A 124 13.68 -10.12 19.40
N CYS A 125 12.86 -10.53 20.36
CA CYS A 125 13.01 -10.15 21.76
C CYS A 125 14.29 -10.79 22.30
N ALA A 126 15.45 -10.26 21.92
CA ALA A 126 16.73 -10.53 22.54
C ALA A 126 16.92 -9.52 23.66
N THR A 127 16.05 -9.60 24.65
CA THR A 127 16.37 -9.07 25.98
C THR A 127 16.27 -10.26 26.91
N PRO A 128 17.39 -10.80 27.43
CA PRO A 128 17.31 -11.47 28.71
C PRO A 128 16.87 -10.36 29.68
N GLY A 129 15.57 -10.31 29.98
CA GLY A 129 15.09 -9.48 31.08
C GLY A 129 15.88 -9.87 32.34
N PRO A 130 16.11 -8.94 33.29
CA PRO A 130 16.69 -9.33 34.55
C PRO A 130 15.81 -10.44 35.14
N ARG A 131 16.42 -11.60 35.43
CA ARG A 131 15.78 -12.63 36.25
C ARG A 131 15.51 -11.99 37.60
N ILE A 132 14.29 -11.52 37.79
CA ILE A 132 13.74 -11.21 39.10
C ILE A 132 13.59 -12.54 39.83
N SER A 133 14.53 -12.80 40.72
CA SER A 133 14.47 -13.77 41.82
C SER A 133 13.47 -13.32 42.87
#